data_AF-A0A517VXR8-F1
#
_entry.id   AF-A0A517VXR8-F1
#
_cell.length_a   1.000
_cell.length_b   1.000
_cell.length_c   1.000
_cell.angle_alpha   90.00
_cell.angle_beta   90.00
_cell.angle_gamma   90.00
#
_symmetry.space_group_name_H-M   'P 1'
#
loop_
_entity.id
_entity.type
_entity.pdbx_description
1 polymer ?
#
loop_
_entity_poly.entity_id
_entity_poly.type
_entity_poly.pdbx_seq_one_letter_code
_entity_poly.pdbx_strand_id
1 'polypeptide(L)'
;MKGYFQFLLTGLVLGLFTEAELKLVAGVNPPAFKIALFAYPVIMTISYAGSKLVDHFISSKWRGDILHYIAAGFFGLMVEWTLLGNGPGSNALQIGMFAMWTTFCFGPRILTRNSPVIEKGRRKFGSAFLITAILLTTFILLTPSPKAKIVITVLGLSGTYLIWSLWLLILGWQSTRSKQFPNIIIQ
;
A
#
# COMPACT_ATOMS: atom_id res chain seq x y z
N MET A 1 4.19 21.73 -5.10
CA MET A 1 3.08 21.41 -4.16
C MET A 1 2.08 20.39 -4.68
N LYS A 2 1.52 20.51 -5.90
CA LYS A 2 0.51 19.55 -6.44
C LYS A 2 0.87 18.07 -6.28
N GLY A 3 2.11 17.69 -6.60
CA GLY A 3 2.56 16.29 -6.49
C GLY A 3 2.69 15.76 -5.06
N TYR A 4 2.92 16.63 -4.07
CA TYR A 4 2.94 16.25 -2.65
C TYR A 4 1.52 15.95 -2.16
N PHE A 5 0.56 16.82 -2.44
CA PHE A 5 -0.83 16.61 -2.05
C PHE A 5 -1.45 15.38 -2.71
N GLN A 6 -1.16 15.13 -3.99
CA GLN A 6 -1.61 13.91 -4.66
C GLN A 6 -1.02 12.65 -4.01
N PHE A 7 0.26 12.70 -3.63
CA PHE A 7 0.91 11.59 -2.94
C PHE A 7 0.26 11.32 -1.59
N LEU A 8 0.08 12.37 -0.78
CA LEU A 8 -0.57 12.28 0.52
C LEU A 8 -1.98 11.74 0.44
N LEU A 9 -2.82 12.33 -0.42
CA LEU A 9 -4.21 11.91 -0.54
C LEU A 9 -4.33 10.46 -1.01
N THR A 10 -3.52 10.06 -2.00
CA THR A 10 -3.50 8.66 -2.46
C THR A 10 -3.08 7.72 -1.34
N GLY A 11 -2.04 8.07 -0.59
CA GLY A 11 -1.54 7.23 0.50
C GLY A 11 -2.50 7.15 1.67
N LEU A 12 -3.13 8.27 2.03
CA LEU A 12 -4.16 8.32 3.07
C LEU A 12 -5.37 7.48 2.70
N VAL A 13 -5.87 7.57 1.47
CA VAL A 13 -6.99 6.71 1.03
C VAL A 13 -6.61 5.24 1.18
N LEU A 14 -5.44 4.82 0.68
CA LEU A 14 -5.00 3.43 0.77
C LEU A 14 -4.77 2.98 2.23
N GLY A 15 -4.21 3.84 3.08
CA GLY A 15 -3.95 3.53 4.50
C GLY A 15 -5.21 3.51 5.36
N LEU A 16 -6.15 4.43 5.15
CA LEU A 16 -7.38 4.53 5.93
C LEU A 16 -8.30 3.33 5.74
N PHE A 17 -8.43 2.84 4.50
CA PHE A 17 -9.23 1.64 4.23
C PHE A 17 -8.66 0.43 4.98
N THR A 18 -7.34 0.26 4.90
CA THR A 18 -6.59 -0.77 5.62
C THR A 18 -6.83 -0.74 7.13
N GLU A 19 -6.68 0.44 7.73
CA GLU A 19 -6.85 0.61 9.17
C GLU A 19 -8.30 0.33 9.59
N ALA A 20 -9.28 0.75 8.79
CA ALA A 20 -10.68 0.47 9.05
C ALA A 20 -10.97 -1.04 9.04
N GLU A 21 -10.49 -1.77 8.04
CA GLU A 21 -10.67 -3.22 7.94
C GLU A 21 -10.00 -3.96 9.11
N LEU A 22 -8.78 -3.55 9.48
CA LEU A 22 -8.07 -4.12 10.63
C LEU A 22 -8.84 -3.91 11.94
N LYS A 23 -9.39 -2.71 12.18
CA LYS A 23 -10.13 -2.38 13.41
C LYS A 23 -11.52 -3.01 13.47
N LEU A 24 -12.17 -3.25 12.33
CA LEU A 24 -13.43 -4.02 12.28
C LEU A 24 -13.26 -5.44 12.83
N VAL A 25 -12.03 -5.96 12.84
CA VAL A 25 -11.71 -7.34 13.19
C VAL A 25 -11.06 -7.43 14.56
N ALA A 26 -10.12 -6.53 14.85
CA ALA A 26 -9.44 -6.45 16.14
C ALA A 26 -10.31 -5.86 17.26
N GLY A 27 -11.48 -5.30 16.91
CA GLY A 27 -12.33 -4.55 17.82
C GLY A 27 -12.04 -3.04 17.75
N VAL A 28 -13.10 -2.24 17.79
CA VAL A 28 -12.99 -0.79 17.67
C VAL A 28 -12.39 -0.22 18.95
N ASN A 29 -11.18 0.33 18.84
CA ASN A 29 -10.54 1.15 19.87
C ASN A 29 -10.46 2.59 19.33
N PRO A 30 -11.43 3.47 19.67
CA PRO A 30 -11.48 4.82 19.10
C PRO A 30 -10.22 5.67 19.40
N PRO A 31 -9.61 5.62 20.61
CA PRO A 31 -8.32 6.27 20.85
C PRO A 31 -7.21 5.80 19.89
N ALA A 32 -7.02 4.49 19.72
CA ALA A 32 -5.98 3.96 18.84
C ALA A 32 -6.22 4.35 17.37
N PHE A 33 -7.49 4.33 16.94
CA PHE A 33 -7.87 4.76 15.59
C PHE A 33 -7.57 6.25 15.36
N LYS A 34 -7.87 7.12 16.33
CA LYS A 34 -7.51 8.55 16.25
C LYS A 34 -6.01 8.75 16.13
N ILE A 35 -5.20 8.01 16.90
CA ILE A 35 -3.74 8.08 16.82
C ILE A 35 -3.28 7.69 15.41
N ALA A 36 -3.81 6.60 14.84
CA ALA A 36 -3.49 6.20 13.47
C ALA A 36 -3.85 7.28 12.44
N LEU A 37 -5.02 7.92 12.57
CA LEU A 37 -5.44 9.03 11.71
C LEU A 37 -4.43 10.19 11.70
N PHE A 38 -3.82 10.52 12.84
CA PHE A 38 -2.81 11.57 12.93
C PHE A 38 -1.40 11.09 12.52
N ALA A 39 -1.09 9.81 12.72
CA ALA A 39 0.20 9.23 12.35
C ALA A 39 0.35 9.10 10.83
N TYR A 40 -0.71 8.75 10.10
CA TYR A 40 -0.61 8.51 8.66
C TYR A 40 -0.12 9.72 7.85
N PRO A 41 -0.61 10.96 8.04
CA PRO A 41 -0.05 12.13 7.34
C PRO A 41 1.46 12.31 7.56
N VAL A 42 1.95 12.03 8.77
CA VAL A 42 3.37 12.11 9.11
C VAL A 42 4.14 11.02 8.37
N ILE A 43 3.67 9.78 8.44
CA ILE A 43 4.26 8.63 7.72
C ILE A 43 4.28 8.90 6.20
N MET A 44 3.19 9.44 5.64
CA MET A 44 3.11 9.79 4.21
C MET A 44 4.08 10.89 3.82
N THR A 45 4.31 11.85 4.71
CA THR A 45 5.31 12.90 4.49
C THR A 45 6.72 12.32 4.48
N ILE A 46 7.04 11.43 5.43
CA ILE A 46 8.32 10.70 5.47
C ILE A 46 8.50 9.86 4.21
N SER A 47 7.48 9.10 3.80
CA SER A 47 7.52 8.30 2.57
C SER A 47 7.70 9.16 1.32
N TYR A 48 7.03 10.31 1.24
CA TYR A 48 7.23 11.26 0.14
C TYR A 48 8.67 11.77 0.09
N ALA A 49 9.22 12.18 1.23
CA ALA A 49 10.61 12.64 1.33
C ALA A 49 11.59 11.53 0.93
N GLY A 50 11.40 10.31 1.42
CA GLY A 50 12.20 9.13 1.03
C GLY A 50 12.13 8.86 -0.47
N SER A 51 10.94 8.98 -1.07
CA SER A 51 10.74 8.84 -2.51
C SER A 51 11.55 9.88 -3.31
N LYS A 52 11.61 11.13 -2.84
CA LYS A 52 12.44 12.17 -3.45
C LYS A 52 13.94 11.95 -3.24
N LEU A 53 14.32 11.44 -2.08
CA LEU A 53 15.70 11.09 -1.78
C LEU A 53 16.20 9.97 -2.71
N VAL A 54 15.39 8.94 -2.91
CA VAL A 54 15.70 7.84 -3.83
C VAL A 54 15.82 8.36 -5.27
N ASP A 55 14.92 9.24 -5.72
CA ASP A 55 15.01 9.86 -7.04
C ASP A 55 16.28 10.70 -7.23
N HIS A 56 16.80 11.28 -6.14
CA HIS A 56 18.01 12.10 -6.18
C HIS A 56 19.28 11.24 -6.33
N PHE A 57 19.35 10.09 -5.65
CA PHE A 57 20.55 9.26 -5.63
C PHE A 57 20.56 8.11 -6.66
N ILE A 58 19.39 7.64 -7.10
CA ILE A 58 19.28 6.49 -7.99
C ILE A 58 18.79 6.93 -9.36
N SER A 59 19.70 6.99 -10.34
CA SER A 59 19.40 7.40 -11.71
C SER A 59 18.42 6.47 -12.43
N SER A 60 18.50 5.17 -12.15
CA SER A 60 17.59 4.18 -12.73
C SER A 60 16.25 4.17 -12.00
N LYS A 61 15.20 4.67 -12.66
CA LYS A 61 13.84 4.72 -12.08
C LYS A 61 13.35 3.39 -11.53
N TRP A 62 13.58 2.29 -12.26
CA TRP A 62 13.18 0.95 -11.81
C TRP A 62 13.91 0.51 -10.54
N ARG A 63 15.23 0.75 -10.47
CA ARG A 63 16.00 0.44 -9.25
C ARG A 63 15.55 1.30 -8.08
N GLY A 64 15.25 2.58 -8.32
CA GLY A 64 14.68 3.46 -7.31
C GLY A 64 13.31 2.98 -6.83
N ASP A 65 12.50 2.40 -7.69
CA ASP A 65 11.20 1.85 -7.32
C ASP A 65 11.31 0.59 -6.46
N ILE A 66 12.20 -0.33 -6.82
CA ILE A 66 12.51 -1.48 -5.98
C ILE A 66 13.02 -1.02 -4.62
N LEU A 67 13.95 -0.05 -4.58
CA LEU A 67 14.51 0.43 -3.33
C LEU A 67 13.43 1.07 -2.44
N HIS A 68 12.58 1.93 -3.01
CA HIS A 68 11.50 2.57 -2.26
C HIS A 68 10.47 1.55 -1.78
N TYR A 69 10.15 0.55 -2.60
CA TYR A 69 9.28 -0.56 -2.24
C TYR A 69 9.83 -1.34 -1.04
N ILE A 70 11.09 -1.77 -1.12
CA ILE A 70 11.73 -2.55 -0.06
C ILE A 70 11.83 -1.71 1.22
N ALA A 71 12.28 -0.46 1.11
CA ALA A 71 12.40 0.46 2.23
C ALA A 71 11.04 0.72 2.90
N ALA A 72 9.98 0.93 2.12
CA ALA A 72 8.62 1.13 2.63
C ALA A 72 8.14 -0.07 3.45
N GLY A 73 8.31 -1.28 2.94
CA GLY A 73 7.86 -2.49 3.63
C GLY A 73 8.63 -2.75 4.92
N PHE A 74 9.97 -2.62 4.90
CA PHE A 74 10.78 -2.82 6.11
C PHE A 74 10.62 -1.69 7.14
N PHE A 75 10.51 -0.44 6.70
CA PHE A 75 10.18 0.68 7.60
C PHE A 75 8.83 0.45 8.27
N GLY A 76 7.85 -0.02 7.51
CA GLY A 76 6.55 -0.41 8.03
C GLY A 76 6.62 -1.50 9.09
N LEU A 77 7.32 -2.60 8.81
CA LEU A 77 7.55 -3.67 9.80
C LEU A 77 8.25 -3.15 11.05
N MET A 78 9.23 -2.26 10.91
CA MET A 78 9.88 -1.63 12.07
C MET A 78 8.88 -0.84 12.91
N VAL A 79 7.97 -0.07 12.29
CA VAL A 79 6.88 0.64 12.98
C VAL A 79 5.95 -0.35 13.70
N GLU A 80 5.55 -1.44 13.05
CA GLU A 80 4.72 -2.49 13.66
C GLU A 80 5.39 -3.08 14.90
N TRP A 81 6.67 -3.45 14.79
CA TRP A 81 7.40 -4.14 15.84
C TRP A 81 7.74 -3.23 17.02
N THR A 82 8.14 -1.99 16.76
CA THR A 82 8.70 -1.11 17.78
C THR A 82 7.69 -0.13 18.35
N LEU A 83 6.77 0.38 17.53
CA LEU A 83 5.82 1.42 17.95
C LEU A 83 4.44 0.85 18.25
N LEU A 84 3.99 -0.15 17.48
CA LEU A 84 2.65 -0.71 17.62
C LEU A 84 2.62 -1.97 18.49
N GLY A 85 3.77 -2.51 18.87
CA GLY A 85 3.87 -3.71 19.69
C GLY A 85 3.40 -4.99 18.97
N ASN A 86 3.17 -4.91 17.65
CA ASN A 86 2.84 -6.02 16.78
C ASN A 86 4.14 -6.75 16.40
N GLY A 87 4.90 -7.20 17.41
CA GLY A 87 6.15 -7.93 17.24
C GLY A 87 6.01 -9.14 16.32
N PRO A 88 7.12 -9.79 15.91
CA PRO A 88 7.11 -10.81 14.87
C PRO A 88 6.16 -11.96 15.23
N GLY A 89 5.00 -11.97 14.58
CA GLY A 89 4.02 -13.04 14.60
C GLY A 89 4.34 -14.12 13.57
N SER A 90 3.31 -14.77 13.01
CA SER A 90 3.53 -15.75 11.94
C SER A 90 4.10 -15.09 10.68
N ASN A 91 4.91 -15.85 9.91
CA ASN A 91 5.49 -15.37 8.65
C ASN A 91 4.42 -14.82 7.68
N ALA A 92 3.24 -15.44 7.64
CA ALA A 92 2.14 -14.98 6.80
C ALA A 92 1.65 -13.58 7.20
N LEU A 93 1.52 -13.30 8.51
CA LEU A 93 1.13 -12.00 9.02
C LEU A 93 2.19 -10.93 8.72
N GLN A 94 3.48 -11.29 8.83
CA GLN A 94 4.59 -10.38 8.51
C GLN A 94 4.64 -10.04 7.01
N ILE A 95 4.40 -11.01 6.13
CA ILE A 95 4.28 -10.77 4.69
C ILE A 95 3.09 -9.84 4.41
N GLY A 96 1.97 -10.04 5.10
CA GLY A 96 0.79 -9.18 4.99
C GLY A 96 1.07 -7.74 5.42
N MET A 97 1.68 -7.55 6.59
CA MET A 97 2.08 -6.24 7.09
C MET A 97 3.07 -5.56 6.13
N PHE A 98 4.11 -6.28 5.67
CA PHE A 98 5.04 -5.75 4.69
C PHE A 98 4.29 -5.25 3.44
N ALA A 99 3.42 -6.08 2.85
CA ALA A 99 2.67 -5.76 1.64
C ALA A 99 1.66 -4.62 1.84
N MET A 100 1.11 -4.52 3.05
CA MET A 100 0.23 -3.44 3.46
C MET A 100 0.98 -2.11 3.45
N TRP A 101 2.12 -2.05 4.14
CA TRP A 101 2.98 -0.87 4.22
C TRP A 101 3.52 -0.45 2.85
N THR A 102 3.94 -1.38 2.01
CA THR A 102 4.31 -1.06 0.62
C THR A 102 3.12 -0.51 -0.16
N THR A 103 1.91 -1.05 -0.01
CA THR A 103 0.74 -0.59 -0.78
C THR A 103 0.47 0.91 -0.56
N PHE A 104 0.45 1.41 0.68
CA PHE A 104 0.14 2.82 0.91
C PHE A 104 1.37 3.75 0.97
N CYS A 105 2.59 3.26 1.25
CA CYS A 105 3.80 4.09 1.17
C CYS A 105 4.40 4.15 -0.25
N PHE A 106 4.37 3.05 -1.00
CA PHE A 106 4.89 2.98 -2.37
C PHE A 106 3.80 3.18 -3.43
N GLY A 107 2.55 2.79 -3.19
CA GLY A 107 1.44 3.02 -4.12
C GLY A 107 1.31 4.46 -4.61
N PRO A 108 1.37 5.49 -3.75
CA PRO A 108 1.30 6.88 -4.19
C PRO A 108 2.43 7.26 -5.14
N ARG A 109 3.65 6.77 -4.91
CA ARG A 109 4.82 7.00 -5.78
C ARG A 109 4.56 6.54 -7.21
N ILE A 110 3.81 5.45 -7.38
CA ILE A 110 3.49 4.88 -8.69
C ILE A 110 2.25 5.53 -9.27
N LEU A 111 1.15 5.58 -8.51
CA LEU A 111 -0.17 5.99 -9.00
C LEU A 111 -0.24 7.49 -9.35
N THR A 112 0.60 8.34 -8.76
CA THR A 112 0.65 9.77 -9.10
C THR A 112 1.60 10.09 -10.26
N ARG A 113 2.18 9.08 -10.93
CA ARG A 113 3.05 9.31 -12.08
C ARG A 113 2.26 9.75 -13.30
N ASN A 114 2.89 10.63 -14.08
CA ASN A 114 2.43 10.98 -15.40
C ASN A 114 2.98 9.97 -16.44
N SER A 115 2.16 8.98 -16.78
CA SER A 115 2.46 7.91 -17.73
C SER A 115 1.16 7.29 -18.25
N PRO A 116 0.97 7.10 -19.57
CA PRO A 116 -0.24 6.49 -20.12
C PRO A 116 -0.54 5.09 -19.56
N VAL A 117 0.52 4.30 -19.32
CA VAL A 117 0.42 2.97 -18.70
C VAL A 117 -0.15 3.07 -17.29
N ILE A 118 0.35 4.03 -16.51
CA ILE A 118 -0.12 4.28 -15.14
C ILE A 118 -1.52 4.86 -15.13
N GLU A 119 -1.88 5.73 -16.07
CA GLU A 119 -3.23 6.29 -16.13
C GLU A 119 -4.28 5.21 -16.36
N LYS A 120 -4.06 4.32 -17.33
CA LYS A 120 -4.92 3.15 -17.56
C LYS A 120 -4.89 2.18 -16.38
N GLY A 121 -3.71 1.94 -15.81
CA GLY A 121 -3.51 1.07 -14.66
C GLY A 121 -4.19 1.57 -13.39
N ARG A 122 -4.13 2.88 -13.11
CA ARG A 122 -4.67 3.53 -11.91
C ARG A 122 -6.17 3.37 -11.81
N ARG A 123 -6.91 3.54 -12.92
CA ARG A 123 -8.37 3.34 -12.91
C ARG A 123 -8.71 1.89 -12.58
N LYS A 124 -8.04 0.92 -13.22
CA LYS A 124 -8.23 -0.51 -12.95
C LYS A 124 -7.89 -0.86 -11.51
N PHE A 125 -6.74 -0.40 -11.03
CA PHE A 125 -6.30 -0.59 -9.66
C PHE A 125 -7.31 0.01 -8.66
N GLY A 126 -7.74 1.26 -8.86
CA GLY A 126 -8.70 1.92 -7.98
C GLY A 126 -10.06 1.21 -7.94
N SER A 127 -10.59 0.79 -9.09
CA SER A 127 -11.84 0.03 -9.14
C SER A 127 -11.70 -1.34 -8.46
N ALA A 128 -10.62 -2.07 -8.73
CA ALA A 128 -10.40 -3.37 -8.13
C ALA A 128 -10.18 -3.26 -6.61
N PHE A 129 -9.40 -2.27 -6.17
CA PHE A 129 -9.21 -1.94 -4.76
C PHE A 129 -10.55 -1.65 -4.07
N LEU A 130 -11.37 -0.78 -4.64
CA LEU A 130 -12.67 -0.42 -4.06
C LEU A 130 -13.62 -1.63 -3.99
N ILE A 131 -13.71 -2.43 -5.06
CA ILE A 131 -14.55 -3.63 -5.08
C ILE A 131 -14.09 -4.62 -4.02
N THR A 132 -12.78 -4.91 -3.95
CA THR A 132 -12.24 -5.84 -2.95
C THR A 132 -12.45 -5.33 -1.53
N ALA A 133 -12.25 -4.03 -1.27
CA ALA A 133 -12.48 -3.43 0.04
C ALA A 133 -13.96 -3.57 0.47
N ILE A 134 -14.91 -3.29 -0.43
CA ILE A 134 -16.33 -3.45 -0.17
C ILE A 134 -16.68 -4.92 0.12
N LEU A 135 -16.17 -5.85 -0.70
CA LEU A 135 -16.41 -7.28 -0.53
C LEU A 135 -15.84 -7.77 0.81
N LEU A 136 -14.59 -7.45 1.10
CA LEU A 136 -13.92 -7.88 2.33
C LEU A 136 -14.62 -7.31 3.57
N THR A 137 -14.94 -6.01 3.56
CA THR A 137 -15.72 -5.35 4.61
C THR A 137 -17.08 -6.05 4.81
N THR A 138 -17.79 -6.35 3.72
CA THR A 138 -19.08 -7.06 3.77
C THR A 138 -18.93 -8.45 4.38
N PHE A 139 -17.94 -9.23 3.95
CA PHE A 139 -17.68 -10.55 4.52
C PHE A 139 -17.33 -10.50 6.01
N ILE A 140 -16.51 -9.53 6.44
CA ILE A 140 -16.15 -9.33 7.84
C ILE A 140 -17.39 -9.01 8.69
N LEU A 141 -18.28 -8.14 8.19
CA LEU A 141 -19.50 -7.75 8.91
C LEU A 141 -20.51 -8.90 9.01
N LEU A 142 -20.67 -9.68 7.95
CA LEU A 142 -21.64 -10.79 7.91
C LEU A 142 -21.14 -12.07 8.61
N THR A 143 -19.84 -12.19 8.85
CA THR A 143 -19.27 -13.38 9.51
C THR A 143 -19.61 -13.38 11.00
N PRO A 144 -20.34 -14.37 11.55
CA PRO A 144 -20.72 -14.36 12.97
C PRO A 144 -19.59 -14.80 13.91
N SER A 145 -18.68 -15.66 13.44
CA SER A 145 -17.61 -16.24 14.26
C SER A 145 -16.39 -15.32 14.35
N PRO A 146 -15.95 -14.91 15.55
CA PRO A 146 -14.73 -14.12 15.73
C PRO A 146 -13.48 -14.79 15.14
N LYS A 147 -13.36 -16.12 15.29
CA LYS A 147 -12.23 -16.88 14.72
C LYS A 147 -12.22 -16.81 13.20
N ALA A 148 -13.40 -16.93 12.56
CA ALA A 148 -13.53 -16.82 11.12
C ALA A 148 -13.22 -15.39 10.62
N LYS A 149 -13.64 -14.34 11.36
CA LYS A 149 -13.27 -12.95 11.05
C LYS A 149 -11.75 -12.78 11.03
N ILE A 150 -11.04 -13.30 12.03
CA ILE A 150 -9.58 -13.22 12.09
C ILE A 150 -8.95 -13.92 10.88
N VAL A 151 -9.38 -15.13 10.54
CA VAL A 151 -8.82 -15.89 9.39
C VAL A 151 -9.09 -15.19 8.06
N ILE A 152 -10.33 -14.75 7.82
CA ILE A 152 -10.72 -14.01 6.60
C ILE A 152 -9.89 -12.73 6.48
N THR A 153 -9.63 -12.07 7.60
CA THR A 153 -8.86 -10.81 7.62
C THR A 153 -7.38 -11.05 7.38
N VAL A 154 -6.78 -12.05 8.04
CA VAL A 154 -5.37 -12.36 7.82
C VAL A 154 -5.15 -12.81 6.38
N LEU A 155 -5.98 -13.70 5.84
CA LEU A 155 -5.84 -14.18 4.47
C LEU A 155 -6.23 -13.13 3.43
N GLY A 156 -7.34 -12.43 3.67
CA GLY A 156 -7.84 -11.35 2.84
C GLY A 156 -6.85 -10.21 2.79
N LEU A 157 -6.53 -9.57 3.92
CA LEU A 157 -5.58 -8.47 3.94
C LEU A 157 -4.21 -8.89 3.43
N SER A 158 -3.62 -9.99 3.93
CA SER A 158 -2.26 -10.37 3.50
C SER A 158 -2.19 -10.73 2.02
N GLY A 159 -3.17 -11.50 1.52
CA GLY A 159 -3.23 -11.90 0.12
C GLY A 159 -3.55 -10.74 -0.81
N THR A 160 -4.55 -9.93 -0.45
CA THR A 160 -5.00 -8.77 -1.22
C THR A 160 -3.92 -7.70 -1.28
N TYR A 161 -3.26 -7.36 -0.15
CA TYR A 161 -2.15 -6.39 -0.18
C TYR A 161 -0.95 -6.92 -0.92
N LEU A 162 -0.65 -8.22 -0.85
CA LEU A 162 0.42 -8.80 -1.65
C LEU A 162 0.13 -8.62 -3.14
N ILE A 163 -1.10 -8.90 -3.57
CA ILE A 163 -1.55 -8.68 -4.95
C ILE A 163 -1.41 -7.20 -5.33
N TRP A 164 -1.88 -6.26 -4.50
CA TRP A 164 -1.77 -4.82 -4.78
C TRP A 164 -0.34 -4.34 -4.88
N SER A 165 0.48 -4.74 -3.91
CA SER A 165 1.89 -4.43 -3.80
C SER A 165 2.66 -4.90 -5.03
N LEU A 166 2.43 -6.14 -5.48
CA LEU A 166 3.03 -6.71 -6.69
C LEU A 166 2.49 -6.03 -7.96
N TRP A 167 1.19 -5.75 -8.04
CA TRP A 167 0.61 -5.04 -9.18
C TRP A 167 1.24 -3.65 -9.33
N LEU A 168 1.41 -2.90 -8.23
CA LEU A 168 2.07 -1.59 -8.25
C LEU A 168 3.52 -1.67 -8.76
N LEU A 169 4.27 -2.71 -8.35
CA LEU A 169 5.61 -2.97 -8.88
C LEU A 169 5.58 -3.24 -10.39
N ILE A 170 4.66 -4.09 -10.86
CA ILE A 170 4.51 -4.41 -12.29
C ILE A 170 4.17 -3.15 -13.09
N LEU A 171 3.28 -2.29 -12.59
CA LEU A 171 2.93 -1.02 -13.21
C LEU A 171 4.14 -0.08 -13.28
N GLY A 172 4.92 0.02 -12.18
CA GLY A 172 6.15 0.80 -12.13
C GLY A 172 7.18 0.33 -13.15
N TRP A 173 7.37 -0.98 -13.26
CA TRP A 173 8.25 -1.60 -14.25
C TRP A 173 7.81 -1.34 -15.69
N GLN A 174 6.55 -1.62 -16.01
CA GLN A 174 5.98 -1.39 -17.35
C GLN A 174 6.07 0.08 -17.76
N SER A 175 5.79 1.00 -16.84
CA SER A 175 5.91 2.44 -17.10
C SER A 175 7.35 2.89 -17.34
N THR A 176 8.34 2.19 -16.80
CA THR A 176 9.76 2.49 -17.04
C THR A 176 10.17 1.94 -18.41
N ARG A 177 9.72 0.73 -18.75
CA ARG A 177 10.01 0.08 -20.04
C ARG A 177 9.37 0.80 -21.22
N SER A 178 8.12 1.25 -21.11
CA SER A 178 7.42 1.94 -22.21
C SER A 178 8.09 3.27 -22.59
N LYS A 179 8.80 3.91 -21.67
CA LYS A 179 9.61 5.11 -21.96
C LYS A 179 10.95 4.78 -22.61
N GLN A 180 11.53 3.62 -22.33
CA GLN A 180 12.79 3.18 -22.93
C GLN A 180 12.59 2.59 -24.33
N PHE A 181 11.42 2.00 -24.61
CA PHE A 181 11.11 1.35 -25.88
C PHE A 181 9.69 1.70 -26.36
N PRO A 182 9.47 2.92 -26.90
CA PRO A 182 8.14 3.37 -27.33
C PRO A 182 7.56 2.56 -28.51
N ASN A 183 8.39 1.84 -29.26
CA ASN A 183 8.00 1.15 -30.50
C ASN A 183 7.91 -0.38 -30.42
N ILE A 184 8.00 -0.98 -29.23
CA ILE A 184 7.75 -2.44 -29.08
C ILE A 184 6.32 -2.61 -28.55
N ILE A 185 5.36 -2.30 -29.42
CA ILE A 185 3.97 -2.74 -29.24
C ILE A 185 4.00 -4.22 -29.63
N ILE A 186 4.02 -5.10 -28.63
CA ILE A 186 3.67 -6.51 -28.85
C ILE A 186 2.17 -6.49 -29.16
N GLN A 187 1.85 -6.73 -30.43
CA GLN A 187 0.49 -7.06 -30.90
C GLN A 187 0.04 -8.38 -30.28
#